data_AF-A0A2D5KBP6-F1
#
_entry.id   AF-A0A2D5KBP6-F1
#
_cell.length_a   1.000
_cell.length_b   1.000
_cell.length_c   1.000
_cell.angle_alpha   90.00
_cell.angle_beta   90.00
_cell.angle_gamma   90.00
#
_symmetry.space_group_name_H-M   'P 1'
#
loop_
_entity.id
_entity.type
_entity.pdbx_description
1 polymer ?
#
loop_
_entity_poly.entity_id
_entity_poly.type
_entity_poly.pdbx_seq_one_letter_code
_entity_poly.pdbx_strand_id
1 'polypeptide(L)'
;MKQTVFIISILFSIQCLGQKWHLNNVDKNEEFAYEYWFQFENIEDTCSYTQTKNLESRNSVFKLLNNQGDTVMFANIKVINLESQAETNLISEFNGETELQLENGKYRIEVRAINYDNFNLDFEIENGKQVELKIILGLAPELEVYQIDSKKELTETEILEIIECVRVNRSDFHKSCSDLNKYRIMMHI
;
A
#
# COMPACT_ATOMS: atom_id res chain seq x y z
N MET A 1 44.31 -9.55 16.97
CA MET A 1 42.86 -9.72 16.77
C MET A 1 42.30 -8.39 16.28
N LYS A 2 41.87 -8.30 15.01
CA LYS A 2 41.25 -7.09 14.46
C LYS A 2 39.77 -7.10 14.85
N GLN A 3 39.32 -6.12 15.65
CA GLN A 3 37.90 -5.91 15.94
C GLN A 3 37.24 -5.34 14.69
N THR A 4 36.39 -6.12 14.06
CA THR A 4 35.49 -5.66 13.00
C THR A 4 34.31 -4.97 13.67
N VAL A 5 34.23 -3.64 13.56
CA VAL A 5 33.07 -2.88 14.02
C VAL A 5 31.95 -3.06 13.00
N PHE A 6 30.90 -3.78 13.39
CA PHE A 6 29.67 -3.89 12.63
C PHE A 6 28.86 -2.61 12.88
N ILE A 7 28.90 -1.66 11.93
CA ILE A 7 28.02 -0.49 11.95
C ILE A 7 26.69 -0.94 11.34
N ILE A 8 25.72 -1.24 12.19
CA ILE A 8 24.32 -1.40 11.78
C ILE A 8 23.76 0.01 11.59
N SER A 9 23.83 0.53 10.37
CA SER A 9 23.15 1.76 9.98
C SER A 9 21.66 1.44 9.79
N ILE A 10 20.87 1.61 10.86
CA ILE A 10 19.41 1.63 10.77
C ILE A 10 19.01 3.00 10.20
N LEU A 11 18.72 3.04 8.90
CA LEU A 11 18.09 4.19 8.26
C LEU A 11 16.62 4.20 8.68
N PHE A 12 16.31 4.85 9.81
CA PHE A 12 14.95 5.32 10.05
C PHE A 12 14.71 6.53 9.15
N SER A 13 14.23 6.29 7.93
CA SER A 13 13.48 7.32 7.23
C SER A 13 12.18 7.49 8.01
N ILE A 14 12.07 8.58 8.77
CA ILE A 14 10.76 9.09 9.19
C ILE A 14 10.09 9.50 7.89
N GLN A 15 9.36 8.58 7.27
CA GLN A 15 8.37 8.94 6.28
C GLN A 15 7.34 9.72 7.07
N CYS A 16 7.32 11.05 6.93
CA CYS A 16 6.15 11.83 7.29
C CYS A 16 5.02 11.24 6.44
N LEU A 17 4.23 10.34 7.03
CA LEU A 17 2.95 9.91 6.51
C LEU A 17 2.02 11.13 6.59
N GLY A 18 2.21 12.07 5.66
CA GLY A 18 1.31 13.20 5.48
C GLY A 18 0.02 12.65 4.91
N GLN A 19 -1.04 12.73 5.70
CA GLN A 19 -2.41 12.48 5.27
C GLN A 19 -2.65 13.14 3.91
N LYS A 20 -2.84 12.34 2.86
CA LYS A 20 -3.02 12.86 1.50
C LYS A 20 -4.44 13.40 1.32
N TRP A 21 -4.56 14.49 0.59
CA TRP A 21 -5.80 15.09 0.14
C TRP A 21 -5.57 15.78 -1.21
N HIS A 22 -6.62 16.02 -1.98
CA HIS A 22 -6.53 16.77 -3.24
C HIS A 22 -7.78 17.62 -3.47
N LEU A 23 -7.59 18.77 -4.14
CA LEU A 23 -8.69 19.55 -4.69
C LEU A 23 -9.24 18.81 -5.92
N ASN A 24 -10.47 18.33 -5.82
CA ASN A 24 -11.13 17.55 -6.85
C ASN A 24 -11.81 18.45 -7.90
N ASN A 25 -12.54 19.48 -7.46
CA ASN A 25 -13.32 20.34 -8.36
C ASN A 25 -13.51 21.77 -7.80
N VAL A 26 -13.75 22.72 -8.72
CA VAL A 26 -14.17 24.09 -8.40
C VAL A 26 -15.33 24.52 -9.31
N ASP A 27 -16.54 24.66 -8.76
CA ASP A 27 -17.71 25.20 -9.47
C ASP A 27 -18.22 26.49 -8.81
N LYS A 28 -17.89 27.63 -9.42
CA LYS A 28 -18.23 28.95 -8.87
C LYS A 28 -19.72 29.29 -8.92
N ASN A 29 -20.55 28.46 -9.55
CA ASN A 29 -22.00 28.67 -9.62
C ASN A 29 -22.76 28.00 -8.46
N GLU A 30 -22.10 27.10 -7.72
CA GLU A 30 -22.67 26.38 -6.60
C GLU A 30 -22.43 27.10 -5.26
N GLU A 31 -23.29 26.85 -4.27
CA GLU A 31 -23.12 27.43 -2.92
C GLU A 31 -21.80 26.96 -2.27
N PHE A 32 -21.46 25.69 -2.45
CA PHE A 32 -20.20 25.09 -2.02
C PHE A 32 -19.29 24.90 -3.23
N ALA A 33 -18.58 25.97 -3.58
CA ALA A 33 -17.84 26.05 -4.84
C ALA A 33 -16.55 25.23 -4.91
N TYR A 34 -16.02 24.71 -3.80
CA TYR A 34 -14.73 24.01 -3.75
C TYR A 34 -14.90 22.61 -3.17
N GLU A 35 -14.36 21.61 -3.85
CA GLU A 35 -14.51 20.20 -3.48
C GLU A 35 -13.14 19.55 -3.25
N TYR A 36 -12.91 19.03 -2.05
CA TYR A 36 -11.66 18.36 -1.66
C TYR A 36 -11.91 16.92 -1.25
N TRP A 37 -11.04 16.00 -1.65
CA TRP A 37 -11.17 14.59 -1.33
C TRP A 37 -9.98 14.08 -0.52
N PHE A 38 -10.23 13.22 0.45
CA PHE A 38 -9.20 12.51 1.21
C PHE A 38 -9.65 11.09 1.61
N GLN A 39 -8.68 10.22 1.87
CA GLN A 39 -8.86 8.87 2.39
C GLN A 39 -7.85 8.65 3.51
N PHE A 40 -8.23 7.96 4.58
CA PHE A 40 -7.27 7.66 5.63
C PHE A 40 -6.26 6.62 5.13
N GLU A 41 -4.98 6.96 5.26
CA GLU A 41 -3.87 6.01 5.08
C GLU A 41 -3.87 5.04 6.28
N ASN A 42 -3.66 3.75 6.02
CA ASN A 42 -3.56 2.76 7.09
C ASN A 42 -2.20 2.90 7.80
N ILE A 43 -2.18 2.70 9.12
CA ILE A 43 -0.93 2.76 9.93
C ILE A 43 0.08 1.68 9.48
N GLU A 44 -0.42 0.62 8.86
CA GLU A 44 0.33 -0.56 8.45
C GLU A 44 0.42 -0.66 6.93
N ASP A 45 0.55 0.47 6.23
CA ASP A 45 0.61 0.59 4.76
C ASP A 45 1.92 0.12 4.13
N THR A 46 2.97 -0.07 4.93
CA THR A 46 4.30 -0.34 4.40
C THR A 46 4.46 -1.81 4.00
N CYS A 47 4.77 -2.04 2.72
CA CYS A 47 5.22 -3.34 2.23
C CYS A 47 6.72 -3.56 2.48
N SER A 48 7.13 -4.80 2.74
CA SER A 48 8.54 -5.17 2.82
C SER A 48 8.79 -6.59 2.28
N TYR A 49 10.04 -6.98 2.10
CA TYR A 49 10.37 -8.32 1.64
C TYR A 49 11.73 -8.79 2.15
N THR A 50 11.89 -10.12 2.19
CA THR A 50 13.19 -10.77 2.30
C THR A 50 13.33 -11.80 1.20
N GLN A 51 14.50 -11.84 0.57
CA GLN A 51 14.84 -12.80 -0.48
C GLN A 51 16.00 -13.68 -0.01
N THR A 52 15.84 -14.99 -0.17
CA THR A 52 16.93 -15.96 0.00
C THR A 52 17.07 -16.80 -1.27
N LYS A 53 18.30 -17.23 -1.57
CA LYS A 53 18.54 -18.20 -2.65
C LYS A 53 18.27 -19.59 -2.09
N ASN A 54 17.32 -20.31 -2.68
CA ASN A 54 17.03 -21.68 -2.33
C ASN A 54 17.88 -22.62 -3.21
N LEU A 55 18.90 -23.22 -2.61
CA LEU A 55 19.87 -24.07 -3.33
C LEU A 55 19.39 -25.51 -3.53
N GLU A 56 18.35 -25.94 -2.81
CA GLU A 56 17.90 -27.33 -2.79
C GLU A 56 16.50 -27.53 -3.39
N SER A 57 15.72 -26.46 -3.53
CA SER A 57 14.37 -26.52 -4.12
C SER A 57 14.39 -26.52 -5.65
N ARG A 58 13.46 -27.28 -6.24
CA ARG A 58 13.18 -27.24 -7.69
C ARG A 58 12.33 -26.03 -8.10
N ASN A 59 11.61 -25.45 -7.15
CA ASN A 59 10.69 -24.34 -7.38
C ASN A 59 11.11 -23.11 -6.58
N SER A 60 10.83 -21.93 -7.13
CA SER A 60 10.80 -20.71 -6.36
C SER A 60 9.53 -20.68 -5.51
N VAL A 61 9.65 -20.18 -4.28
CA VAL A 61 8.56 -20.13 -3.29
C VAL A 61 8.25 -18.66 -3.01
N PHE A 62 6.98 -18.27 -3.09
CA PHE A 62 6.52 -16.94 -2.72
C PHE A 62 5.57 -17.05 -1.53
N LYS A 63 5.95 -16.47 -0.40
CA LYS A 63 5.20 -16.46 0.85
C LYS A 63 4.71 -15.06 1.17
N LEU A 64 3.40 -14.91 1.36
CA LEU A 64 2.75 -13.62 1.61
C LEU A 64 2.21 -13.56 3.04
N LEU A 65 2.62 -12.53 3.79
CA LEU A 65 2.10 -12.22 5.12
C LEU A 65 1.66 -10.76 5.20
N ASN A 66 0.87 -10.41 6.21
CA ASN A 66 0.63 -9.01 6.59
C ASN A 66 1.64 -8.53 7.65
N ASN A 67 1.56 -7.27 8.05
CA ASN A 67 2.44 -6.67 9.06
C ASN A 67 2.28 -7.28 10.48
N GLN A 68 1.21 -8.03 10.75
CA GLN A 68 1.00 -8.79 12.00
C GLN A 68 1.63 -10.18 11.95
N GLY A 69 2.04 -10.64 10.76
CA GLY A 69 2.57 -11.97 10.51
C GLY A 69 1.51 -13.02 10.13
N ASP A 70 0.24 -12.62 9.93
CA ASP A 70 -0.80 -13.51 9.43
C ASP A 70 -0.63 -13.75 7.92
N THR A 71 -1.12 -14.90 7.44
CA THR A 71 -0.99 -15.28 6.04
C THR A 71 -1.97 -14.53 5.14
N VAL A 72 -1.49 -14.05 4.00
CA VAL A 72 -2.34 -13.44 2.97
C VAL A 72 -2.72 -14.49 1.93
N MET A 73 -3.93 -15.00 2.08
CA MET A 73 -4.50 -16.04 1.21
C MET A 73 -5.16 -15.43 -0.03
N PHE A 74 -5.23 -16.20 -1.12
CA PHE A 74 -5.93 -15.85 -2.36
C PHE A 74 -5.48 -14.53 -3.00
N ALA A 75 -4.24 -14.12 -2.76
CA ALA A 75 -3.63 -12.98 -3.44
C ALA A 75 -3.34 -13.37 -4.89
N ASN A 76 -3.62 -12.45 -5.81
CA ASN A 76 -3.22 -12.60 -7.21
C ASN A 76 -1.74 -12.28 -7.33
N ILE A 77 -0.98 -13.22 -7.88
CA ILE A 77 0.46 -13.09 -8.08
C ILE A 77 0.72 -13.21 -9.58
N LYS A 78 1.33 -12.20 -10.17
CA LYS A 78 1.81 -12.23 -11.55
C LYS A 78 3.33 -12.25 -11.55
N VAL A 79 3.92 -13.22 -12.24
CA VAL A 79 5.36 -13.29 -12.49
C VAL A 79 5.61 -13.04 -13.97
N ILE A 80 6.39 -12.01 -14.27
CA ILE A 80 6.67 -11.54 -15.63
C ILE A 80 8.15 -11.78 -15.92
N ASN A 81 8.47 -12.54 -16.97
CA ASN A 81 9.84 -12.59 -17.48
C ASN A 81 10.14 -11.28 -18.20
N LEU A 82 11.15 -10.54 -17.75
CA LEU A 82 11.44 -9.20 -18.25
C LEU A 82 12.06 -9.18 -19.66
N GLU A 83 12.62 -10.30 -20.12
CA GLU A 83 13.19 -10.41 -21.47
C GLU A 83 12.14 -10.83 -22.49
N SER A 84 11.38 -11.90 -22.20
CA SER A 84 10.37 -12.44 -23.12
C SER A 84 9.00 -11.81 -22.98
N GLN A 85 8.76 -11.05 -21.89
CA GLN A 85 7.45 -10.52 -21.49
C GLN A 85 6.39 -11.61 -21.24
N ALA A 86 6.81 -12.87 -21.09
CA ALA A 86 5.90 -13.97 -20.73
C ALA A 86 5.37 -13.76 -19.30
N GLU A 87 4.04 -13.89 -19.15
CA GLU A 87 3.37 -13.75 -17.87
C GLU A 87 2.87 -15.10 -17.34
N THR A 88 3.11 -15.36 -16.06
CA THR A 88 2.52 -16.47 -15.31
C THR A 88 1.66 -15.91 -14.18
N ASN A 89 0.38 -16.28 -14.14
CA ASN A 89 -0.54 -15.86 -13.09
C ASN A 89 -0.75 -17.01 -12.11
N LEU A 90 -0.63 -16.71 -10.82
CA LEU A 90 -0.74 -17.63 -9.69
C LEU A 90 -1.67 -17.02 -8.64
N ILE A 91 -2.12 -17.86 -7.71
CA ILE A 91 -2.91 -17.44 -6.56
C ILE A 91 -2.25 -18.04 -5.31
N SER A 92 -2.08 -17.26 -4.24
CA SER A 92 -1.58 -17.81 -2.97
C SER A 92 -2.59 -18.77 -2.33
N GLU A 93 -2.10 -19.87 -1.80
CA GLU A 93 -2.93 -20.90 -1.17
C GLU A 93 -3.36 -20.52 0.26
N PHE A 94 -4.00 -21.44 0.98
CA PHE A 94 -4.48 -21.23 2.35
C PHE A 94 -3.35 -20.93 3.36
N ASN A 95 -2.12 -21.35 3.08
CA ASN A 95 -0.93 -21.02 3.87
C ASN A 95 -0.28 -19.70 3.45
N GLY A 96 -0.86 -18.97 2.49
CA GLY A 96 -0.29 -17.75 1.92
C GLY A 96 0.93 -17.99 1.02
N GLU A 97 1.17 -19.22 0.58
CA GLU A 97 2.31 -19.59 -0.25
C GLU A 97 1.89 -20.01 -1.66
N THR A 98 2.79 -19.87 -2.62
CA THR A 98 2.69 -20.49 -3.95
C THR A 98 4.08 -20.86 -4.45
N GLU A 99 4.14 -21.81 -5.36
CA GLU A 99 5.40 -22.31 -5.93
C GLU A 99 5.39 -22.19 -7.46
N LEU A 100 6.53 -21.82 -8.02
CA LEU A 100 6.72 -21.75 -9.47
C LEU A 100 8.16 -22.14 -9.83
N GLN A 101 8.30 -23.10 -10.75
CA GLN A 101 9.59 -23.37 -11.37
C GLN A 101 9.91 -22.26 -12.37
N LEU A 102 11.07 -21.61 -12.18
CA LEU A 102 11.55 -20.56 -13.07
C LEU A 102 12.85 -20.98 -13.76
N GLU A 103 12.94 -20.66 -15.04
CA GLU A 103 14.19 -20.76 -15.79
C GLU A 103 15.14 -19.60 -15.41
N ASN A 104 16.39 -19.66 -15.89
CA ASN A 104 17.30 -18.54 -15.72
C ASN A 104 16.78 -17.30 -16.42
N GLY A 105 16.87 -16.15 -15.77
CA GLY A 105 16.43 -14.88 -16.32
C GLY A 105 16.05 -13.88 -15.24
N LYS A 106 15.67 -12.69 -15.71
CA LYS A 106 15.19 -11.59 -14.87
C LYS A 106 13.67 -11.55 -14.89
N TYR A 107 13.09 -11.35 -13.73
CA TYR A 107 11.66 -11.42 -13.50
C TYR A 107 11.17 -10.23 -12.69
N ARG A 108 9.90 -9.88 -12.87
CA ARG A 108 9.13 -9.03 -11.96
C ARG A 108 8.02 -9.85 -11.35
N ILE A 109 7.86 -9.79 -10.04
CA ILE A 109 6.64 -10.25 -9.36
C ILE A 109 5.76 -9.04 -9.04
N GLU A 110 4.49 -9.14 -9.38
CA GLU A 110 3.43 -8.20 -8.97
C GLU A 110 2.42 -8.94 -8.11
N VAL A 111 2.10 -8.42 -6.94
CA VAL A 111 1.15 -9.03 -5.99
C VAL A 111 0.01 -8.06 -5.73
N ARG A 112 -1.21 -8.56 -5.86
CA ARG A 112 -2.45 -7.81 -5.57
C ARG A 112 -3.35 -8.64 -4.67
N ALA A 113 -3.74 -8.07 -3.53
CA ALA A 113 -4.67 -8.69 -2.61
C ALA A 113 -5.70 -7.65 -2.14
N ILE A 114 -6.92 -8.12 -1.85
CA ILE A 114 -7.99 -7.25 -1.36
C ILE A 114 -7.56 -6.64 -0.01
N ASN A 115 -7.74 -5.33 0.15
CA ASN A 115 -7.35 -4.52 1.32
C ASN A 115 -5.85 -4.30 1.51
N TYR A 116 -5.00 -4.73 0.55
CA TYR A 116 -3.55 -4.54 0.63
C TYR A 116 -3.05 -3.68 -0.52
N ASP A 117 -1.97 -2.94 -0.25
CA ASP A 117 -1.26 -2.19 -1.26
C ASP A 117 -0.60 -3.12 -2.28
N ASN A 118 -0.55 -2.66 -3.53
CA ASN A 118 0.10 -3.41 -4.59
C ASN A 118 1.60 -3.50 -4.33
N PHE A 119 2.13 -4.72 -4.40
CA PHE A 119 3.57 -4.95 -4.25
C PHE A 119 4.20 -5.34 -5.58
N ASN A 120 5.38 -4.79 -5.87
CA ASN A 120 6.14 -5.12 -7.08
C ASN A 120 7.63 -5.26 -6.74
N LEU A 121 8.28 -6.30 -7.25
CA LEU A 121 9.70 -6.55 -7.04
C LEU A 121 10.33 -7.18 -8.27
N ASP A 122 11.49 -6.65 -8.68
CA ASP A 122 12.33 -7.28 -9.70
C ASP A 122 13.34 -8.22 -9.01
N PHE A 123 13.49 -9.43 -9.53
CA PHE A 123 14.43 -10.45 -9.03
C PHE A 123 15.01 -11.27 -10.19
N GLU A 124 16.05 -12.07 -9.90
CA GLU A 124 16.79 -12.81 -10.92
C GLU A 124 17.01 -14.26 -10.50
N ILE A 125 16.88 -15.17 -11.46
CA ILE A 125 17.20 -16.59 -11.34
C ILE A 125 18.50 -16.83 -12.11
N GLU A 126 19.53 -17.29 -11.40
CA GLU A 126 20.86 -17.54 -11.96
C GLU A 126 21.28 -19.00 -11.72
N ASN A 127 21.82 -19.64 -12.76
CA ASN A 127 22.38 -20.99 -12.67
C ASN A 127 21.39 -22.03 -12.10
N GLY A 128 20.09 -21.88 -12.40
CA GLY A 128 19.00 -22.74 -11.94
C GLY A 128 18.63 -22.57 -10.47
N LYS A 129 19.29 -21.65 -9.75
CA LYS A 129 19.06 -21.43 -8.31
C LYS A 129 17.76 -20.68 -8.10
N GLN A 130 16.78 -21.39 -7.56
CA GLN A 130 15.47 -20.83 -7.23
C GLN A 130 15.54 -19.87 -6.05
N VAL A 131 14.49 -19.09 -5.83
CA VAL A 131 14.41 -18.12 -4.74
C VAL A 131 13.27 -18.44 -3.79
N GLU A 132 13.44 -18.06 -2.54
CA GLU A 132 12.34 -17.92 -1.60
C GLU A 132 12.15 -16.43 -1.34
N LEU A 133 10.96 -15.92 -1.69
CA LEU A 133 10.55 -14.55 -1.40
C LEU A 133 9.51 -14.59 -0.29
N LYS A 134 9.83 -13.99 0.84
CA LYS A 134 8.86 -13.69 1.89
C LYS A 134 8.49 -12.22 1.76
N ILE A 135 7.25 -11.96 1.36
CA ILE A 135 6.69 -10.65 1.11
C ILE A 135 5.72 -10.32 2.25
N ILE A 136 5.91 -9.15 2.86
CA ILE A 136 5.01 -8.58 3.85
C ILE A 136 4.22 -7.47 3.15
N LEU A 137 2.91 -7.62 3.06
CA LEU A 137 2.02 -6.65 2.45
C LEU A 137 1.51 -5.67 3.50
N GLY A 138 1.60 -4.38 3.17
CA GLY A 138 0.93 -3.33 3.90
C GLY A 138 -0.52 -3.16 3.45
N LEU A 139 -1.36 -2.62 4.32
CA LEU A 139 -2.76 -2.34 4.03
C LEU A 139 -2.89 -1.20 3.01
N ALA A 140 -3.79 -1.36 2.04
CA ALA A 140 -4.17 -0.26 1.15
C ALA A 140 -4.83 0.88 1.95
N PRO A 141 -4.94 2.11 1.41
CA PRO A 141 -5.76 3.14 2.02
C PRO A 141 -7.18 2.64 2.33
N GLU A 142 -7.81 3.23 3.34
CA GLU A 142 -9.20 2.90 3.68
C GLU A 142 -10.13 3.14 2.49
N LEU A 143 -11.14 2.27 2.34
CA LEU A 143 -12.10 2.36 1.24
C LEU A 143 -12.96 3.63 1.32
N GLU A 144 -13.19 4.13 2.53
CA GLU A 144 -14.00 5.32 2.78
C GLU A 144 -13.31 6.57 2.21
N VAL A 145 -13.97 7.22 1.26
CA VAL A 145 -13.54 8.52 0.71
C VAL A 145 -14.34 9.61 1.35
N TYR A 146 -13.66 10.59 1.93
CA TYR A 146 -14.29 11.76 2.51
C TYR A 146 -14.19 12.94 1.56
N GLN A 147 -15.31 13.65 1.40
CA GLN A 147 -15.43 14.85 0.59
C GLN A 147 -15.70 16.05 1.49
N ILE A 148 -14.90 17.10 1.35
CA ILE A 148 -15.11 18.41 1.96
C ILE A 148 -15.62 19.35 0.87
N ASP A 149 -16.89 19.73 0.97
CA ASP A 149 -17.51 20.76 0.14
C ASP A 149 -17.41 22.09 0.88
N SER A 150 -16.71 23.07 0.33
CA SER A 150 -16.49 24.38 0.95
C SER A 150 -17.01 25.52 0.08
N LYS A 151 -17.57 26.55 0.72
CA LYS A 151 -18.01 27.78 0.04
C LYS A 151 -16.85 28.66 -0.41
N LYS A 152 -15.66 28.46 0.16
CA LYS A 152 -14.42 29.20 -0.15
C LYS A 152 -13.24 28.25 -0.23
N GLU A 153 -12.20 28.69 -0.93
CA GLU A 153 -10.94 27.95 -0.97
C GLU A 153 -10.38 27.80 0.46
N LEU A 154 -10.12 26.56 0.87
CA LEU A 154 -9.51 26.23 2.14
C LEU A 154 -8.00 26.20 2.01
N THR A 155 -7.32 26.66 3.05
CA THR A 155 -5.87 26.47 3.20
C THR A 155 -5.56 25.02 3.58
N GLU A 156 -4.33 24.59 3.33
CA GLU A 156 -3.85 23.26 3.74
C GLU A 156 -4.04 23.01 5.24
N THR A 157 -3.78 24.01 6.09
CA THR A 157 -3.97 23.89 7.54
C THR A 157 -5.44 23.64 7.90
N GLU A 158 -6.38 24.36 7.29
CA GLU A 158 -7.82 24.15 7.52
C GLU A 158 -8.26 22.75 7.08
N ILE A 159 -7.74 22.26 5.95
CA ILE A 159 -8.03 20.91 5.46
C ILE A 159 -7.52 19.86 6.44
N LEU A 160 -6.28 19.99 6.93
CA LEU A 160 -5.71 19.06 7.90
C LEU A 160 -6.45 19.06 9.24
N GLU A 161 -6.90 20.23 9.72
CA GLU A 161 -7.72 20.34 10.93
C GLU A 161 -9.08 19.63 10.76
N ILE A 162 -9.72 19.77 9.59
CA ILE A 162 -10.96 19.07 9.25
C ILE A 162 -10.72 17.55 9.24
N ILE A 163 -9.65 17.09 8.60
CA ILE A 163 -9.33 15.66 8.52
C ILE A 163 -9.08 15.08 9.92
N GLU A 164 -8.37 15.79 10.79
CA GLU A 164 -8.16 15.35 12.17
C GLU A 164 -9.46 15.32 12.98
N CYS A 165 -10.38 16.27 12.77
CA CYS A 165 -11.71 16.19 13.35
C CYS A 165 -12.44 14.91 12.91
N VAL A 166 -12.41 14.59 11.61
CA VAL A 166 -13.06 13.37 11.07
C VAL A 166 -12.41 12.11 11.65
N ARG A 167 -11.08 12.10 11.80
CA ARG A 167 -10.33 10.96 12.36
C ARG A 167 -10.82 10.58 13.75
N VAL A 168 -11.11 11.57 14.60
CA VAL A 168 -11.57 11.32 15.98
C VAL A 168 -13.09 11.18 16.12
N ASN A 169 -13.88 11.63 15.14
CA ASN A 169 -15.36 11.62 15.17
C ASN A 169 -15.96 10.75 14.04
N ARG A 170 -15.36 9.60 13.71
CA ARG A 170 -15.76 8.78 12.54
C ARG A 170 -17.25 8.41 12.48
N SER A 171 -17.92 8.22 13.61
CA SER A 171 -19.33 7.81 13.63
C SER A 171 -20.32 8.96 13.39
N ASP A 172 -19.90 10.20 13.63
CA ASP A 172 -20.76 11.39 13.62
C ASP A 172 -20.11 12.62 12.95
N PHE A 173 -19.06 12.41 12.15
CA PHE A 173 -18.27 13.46 11.50
C PHE A 173 -19.13 14.50 10.75
N HIS A 174 -20.21 14.06 10.12
CA HIS A 174 -21.13 14.93 9.37
C HIS A 174 -21.73 16.03 10.26
N LYS A 175 -21.96 15.74 11.55
CA LYS A 175 -22.45 16.72 12.55
C LYS A 175 -21.31 17.42 13.26
N SER A 176 -20.31 16.66 13.71
CA SER A 176 -19.30 17.14 14.64
C SER A 176 -18.17 17.92 13.96
N CYS A 177 -17.96 17.70 12.66
CA CYS A 177 -16.87 18.32 11.91
C CYS A 177 -17.33 19.30 10.82
N SER A 178 -18.61 19.32 10.45
CA SER A 178 -19.15 20.28 9.46
C SER A 178 -19.56 21.61 10.09
N ASP A 179 -19.26 22.72 9.41
CA ASP A 179 -19.84 24.05 9.68
C ASP A 179 -20.61 24.49 8.44
N LEU A 180 -21.94 24.30 8.41
CA LEU A 180 -22.77 24.53 7.21
C LEU A 180 -22.70 25.98 6.67
N ASN A 181 -22.18 26.93 7.44
CA ASN A 181 -21.93 28.29 6.96
C ASN A 181 -20.64 28.38 6.11
N LYS A 182 -19.73 27.42 6.26
CA LYS A 182 -18.40 27.38 5.62
C LYS A 182 -18.21 26.15 4.73
N TYR A 183 -18.42 24.95 5.27
CA TYR A 183 -18.18 23.69 4.59
C TYR A 183 -19.02 22.53 5.18
N ARG A 184 -19.25 21.51 4.38
CA ARG A 184 -19.89 20.25 4.80
C ARG A 184 -19.03 19.06 4.43
N ILE A 185 -19.12 17.99 5.22
CA ILE A 185 -18.34 16.78 4.99
C ILE A 185 -19.29 15.62 4.67
N MET A 186 -18.96 14.88 3.62
CA MET A 186 -19.68 13.69 3.17
C MET A 186 -18.70 12.52 3.04
N MET A 187 -19.23 11.30 3.04
CA MET A 187 -18.45 10.08 2.86
C MET A 187 -19.04 9.27 1.71
N HIS A 188 -18.16 8.71 0.89
CA HIS A 188 -18.46 7.83 -0.24
C HIS A 188 -17.79 6.47 -0.02
N ILE A 189 -18.41 5.42 -0.58
CA ILE A 189 -17.90 4.04 -0.61
C ILE A 189 -17.83 3.60 -2.06
#